data_AF-A0A2N0NPP8-F1
#
_entry.id   AF-A0A2N0NPP8-F1
#
_cell.length_a   1.000
_cell.length_b   1.000
_cell.length_c   1.000
_cell.angle_alpha   90.00
_cell.angle_beta   90.00
_cell.angle_gamma   90.00
#
_symmetry.space_group_name_H-M   'P 1'
#
loop_
_entity.id
_entity.type
_entity.pdbx_description
1 polymer ?
#
loop_
_entity_poly.entity_id
_entity_poly.type
_entity_poly.pdbx_seq_one_letter_code
_entity_poly.pdbx_strand_id
1 'polypeptide(L)'
;MTLYRNGKSIVLTILYITQRNYDLSSNQTKMINSILQRKPRKIVLDRLIFKDCKDEIVFTNNPKIIEKEAIKHYHNIGKHEDQTIYSTINDLPSPWNNIYNPDNTNINVNIWNTLQQEITIEDIITVLKNSPRNKAPGPLQITYEDLKHLHSDVLKLLTYIYNLSIQLDTIPSKLRLLAET
;
A
#
# COMPACT_ATOMS: atom_id res chain seq x y z
N MET A 1 10.16 -45.18 -46.63
CA MET A 1 11.13 -44.38 -45.82
C MET A 1 10.46 -43.43 -44.80
N THR A 2 9.13 -43.42 -44.69
CA THR A 2 8.35 -42.56 -43.77
C THR A 2 8.08 -43.19 -42.39
N LEU A 3 7.97 -44.53 -42.28
CA LEU A 3 7.71 -45.23 -41.01
C LEU A 3 8.87 -45.13 -39.99
N TYR A 4 10.12 -45.10 -40.47
CA TYR A 4 11.31 -44.97 -39.63
C TYR A 4 11.49 -43.58 -39.00
N ARG A 5 10.95 -42.53 -39.62
CA ARG A 5 10.94 -41.16 -39.06
C ARG A 5 9.93 -41.03 -37.92
N ASN A 6 8.77 -41.68 -38.04
CA ASN A 6 7.73 -41.65 -37.01
C ASN A 6 8.14 -42.42 -35.74
N GLY A 7 8.80 -43.57 -35.88
CA GLY A 7 9.31 -44.34 -34.73
C GLY A 7 10.35 -43.57 -33.90
N LYS A 8 11.29 -42.86 -34.54
CA LYS A 8 12.26 -42.00 -33.84
C LYS A 8 11.61 -40.83 -33.11
N SER A 9 10.54 -40.25 -33.66
CA SER A 9 9.79 -39.14 -33.04
C SER A 9 9.07 -39.57 -31.75
N ILE A 10 8.48 -40.76 -31.76
CA ILE A 10 7.76 -41.31 -30.59
C ILE A 10 8.73 -41.60 -29.44
N VAL A 11 9.88 -42.22 -29.74
CA VAL A 11 10.91 -42.53 -28.74
C VAL A 11 11.46 -41.25 -28.10
N LEU A 12 11.72 -40.21 -28.90
CA LEU A 12 12.14 -38.91 -28.38
C LEU A 12 11.07 -38.29 -27.48
N THR A 13 9.81 -38.38 -27.86
CA THR A 13 8.69 -37.85 -27.06
C THR A 13 8.60 -38.54 -25.70
N ILE A 14 8.73 -39.87 -25.66
CA ILE A 14 8.74 -40.65 -24.43
C ILE A 14 9.92 -40.23 -23.54
N LEU A 15 11.14 -40.10 -24.11
CA LEU A 15 12.31 -39.64 -23.37
C LEU A 15 12.11 -38.26 -22.74
N TYR A 16 11.50 -37.31 -23.47
CA TYR A 16 11.19 -35.98 -22.93
C TYR A 16 10.15 -36.04 -21.79
N ILE A 17 9.14 -36.91 -21.89
CA ILE A 17 8.14 -37.09 -20.83
C ILE A 17 8.78 -37.71 -19.59
N THR A 18 9.57 -38.77 -19.75
CA THR A 18 10.28 -39.43 -18.64
C THR A 18 11.24 -38.47 -17.95
N GLN A 19 12.00 -37.68 -18.72
CA GLN A 19 12.91 -36.68 -18.16
C GLN A 19 12.14 -35.58 -17.41
N ARG A 20 11.00 -35.11 -17.92
CA ARG A 20 10.15 -34.13 -17.22
C ARG A 20 9.60 -34.67 -15.91
N ASN A 21 9.15 -35.93 -15.89
CA ASN A 21 8.65 -36.57 -14.67
C ASN A 21 9.74 -36.74 -13.62
N TYR A 22 10.98 -37.01 -14.04
CA TYR A 22 12.13 -37.02 -13.13
C TYR A 22 12.49 -35.61 -12.64
N ASP A 23 12.48 -34.63 -13.53
CA ASP A 23 12.79 -33.23 -13.19
C ASP A 23 11.70 -32.63 -12.26
N LEU A 24 10.47 -33.18 -12.22
CA LEU A 24 9.40 -32.74 -11.30
C LEU A 24 9.80 -32.85 -9.82
N SER A 25 10.52 -33.90 -9.42
CA SER A 25 10.99 -34.09 -8.04
C SER A 25 12.42 -33.59 -7.81
N SER A 26 13.28 -33.69 -8.83
CA SER A 26 14.71 -33.37 -8.69
C SER A 26 15.10 -31.93 -9.03
N ASN A 27 14.41 -31.28 -9.99
CA ASN A 27 14.71 -29.92 -10.44
C ASN A 27 13.50 -29.27 -11.12
N GLN A 28 12.59 -28.74 -10.30
CA GLN A 28 11.33 -28.14 -10.76
C GLN A 28 11.55 -27.00 -11.77
N THR A 29 12.62 -26.22 -11.63
CA THR A 29 12.97 -25.16 -12.59
C THR A 29 13.28 -25.72 -13.98
N LYS A 30 14.05 -26.81 -14.05
CA LYS A 30 14.37 -27.48 -15.32
C LYS A 30 13.12 -28.12 -15.95
N MET A 31 12.26 -28.74 -15.12
CA MET A 31 10.97 -29.26 -15.56
C MET A 31 10.10 -28.17 -16.19
N ILE A 32 9.90 -27.04 -15.49
CA ILE A 32 9.10 -25.91 -15.95
C ILE A 32 9.66 -25.34 -17.27
N ASN A 33 10.98 -25.15 -17.36
CA ASN A 33 11.62 -24.66 -18.58
C ASN A 33 11.45 -25.63 -19.76
N SER A 34 11.46 -26.93 -19.51
CA SER A 34 11.22 -27.99 -20.50
C SER A 34 9.77 -28.04 -20.99
N ILE A 35 8.79 -27.84 -20.11
CA ILE A 35 7.36 -27.77 -20.46
C ILE A 35 7.07 -26.53 -21.30
N LEU A 36 7.57 -25.38 -20.85
CA LEU A 36 7.32 -24.09 -21.50
C LEU A 36 8.13 -23.91 -22.80
N GLN A 37 9.03 -24.86 -23.11
CA GLN A 37 9.90 -24.85 -24.30
C GLN A 37 10.62 -23.52 -24.52
N ARG A 38 10.92 -22.80 -23.44
CA ARG A 38 11.51 -21.46 -23.49
C ARG A 38 12.72 -21.38 -22.58
N LYS A 39 13.73 -20.64 -23.03
CA LYS A 39 14.81 -20.22 -22.15
C LYS A 39 14.29 -19.09 -21.25
N PRO A 40 14.46 -19.17 -19.92
CA PRO A 40 14.04 -18.11 -19.02
C PRO A 40 14.80 -16.82 -19.40
N ARG A 41 14.05 -15.71 -19.55
CA ARG A 41 14.63 -14.39 -19.80
C ARG A 41 14.96 -13.76 -18.45
N LYS A 42 16.22 -13.40 -18.24
CA LYS A 42 16.66 -12.65 -17.06
C LYS A 42 16.57 -11.16 -17.38
N ILE A 43 15.77 -10.42 -16.61
CA ILE A 43 15.79 -8.95 -16.63
C ILE A 43 16.84 -8.51 -15.61
N VAL A 44 17.79 -7.69 -16.06
CA VAL A 44 18.81 -7.09 -15.18
C VAL A 44 18.47 -5.60 -15.05
N LEU A 45 18.11 -5.20 -13.83
CA LEU A 45 17.73 -3.83 -13.47
C LEU A 45 18.90 -3.11 -12.78
N ASP A 46 20.03 -3.03 -13.48
CA ASP A 46 21.31 -2.47 -13.00
C ASP A 46 21.63 -1.09 -13.57
N ARG A 47 20.72 -0.53 -14.38
CA ARG A 47 20.93 0.69 -15.15
C ARG A 47 19.82 1.67 -14.84
N LEU A 48 20.20 2.92 -14.56
CA LEU A 48 19.29 4.02 -14.31
C LEU A 48 19.46 5.08 -15.41
N ILE A 49 18.32 5.56 -15.91
CA ILE A 49 18.23 6.73 -16.78
C ILE A 49 17.53 7.81 -15.96
N PHE A 50 18.17 8.97 -15.80
CA PHE A 50 17.61 10.11 -15.05
C PHE A 50 18.04 11.43 -15.69
N LYS A 51 17.33 12.51 -15.36
CA LYS A 51 17.66 13.87 -15.79
C LYS A 51 18.54 14.53 -14.73
N ASP A 52 19.66 15.11 -15.14
CA ASP A 52 20.55 15.83 -14.23
C ASP A 52 20.03 17.26 -13.94
N CYS A 53 20.80 18.04 -13.17
CA CYS A 53 20.44 19.42 -12.83
C CYS A 53 20.34 20.38 -14.04
N LYS A 54 20.84 19.98 -15.21
CA LYS A 54 20.77 20.72 -16.48
C LYS A 54 19.69 20.18 -17.42
N ASP A 55 18.84 19.28 -16.92
CA ASP A 55 17.80 18.57 -17.68
C ASP A 55 18.35 17.65 -18.80
N GLU A 56 19.63 17.28 -18.71
CA GLU A 56 20.25 16.35 -19.67
C GLU A 56 20.01 14.90 -19.24
N ILE A 57 19.75 14.03 -20.22
CA ILE A 57 19.53 12.60 -19.99
C ILE A 57 20.87 11.94 -19.69
N VAL A 58 21.03 11.46 -18.46
CA VAL A 58 22.21 10.74 -17.99
C VAL A 58 21.89 9.26 -17.81
N PHE A 59 22.83 8.42 -18.25
CA PHE A 59 22.78 6.97 -18.06
C PHE A 59 23.88 6.54 -17.09
N THR A 60 23.52 5.73 -16.09
CA THR A 60 24.48 5.21 -15.12
C THR A 60 24.21 3.75 -14.79
N ASN A 61 25.30 3.01 -14.54
CA ASN A 61 25.29 1.65 -13.98
C ASN A 61 26.03 1.60 -12.63
N ASN A 62 26.39 2.75 -12.06
CA ASN A 62 27.10 2.81 -10.79
C ASN A 62 26.11 2.65 -9.63
N PRO A 63 26.25 1.61 -8.78
CA PRO A 63 25.29 1.31 -7.71
C PRO A 63 25.12 2.47 -6.72
N LYS A 64 26.18 3.23 -6.42
CA LYS A 64 26.10 4.38 -5.49
C LYS A 64 25.29 5.53 -6.06
N ILE A 65 25.38 5.76 -7.37
CA ILE A 65 24.62 6.82 -8.05
C ILE A 65 23.15 6.40 -8.15
N ILE A 66 22.89 5.13 -8.46
CA ILE A 66 21.53 4.58 -8.50
C ILE A 66 20.84 4.72 -7.14
N GLU A 67 21.54 4.35 -6.06
CA GLU A 67 21.02 4.48 -4.70
C GLU A 67 20.67 5.94 -4.36
N LYS A 68 21.59 6.87 -4.64
CA LYS A 68 21.38 8.30 -4.40
C LYS A 68 20.17 8.85 -5.17
N GLU A 69 20.07 8.57 -6.46
CA GLU A 69 18.98 9.07 -7.29
C GLU A 69 17.65 8.37 -6.97
N ALA A 70 17.67 7.09 -6.57
CA ALA A 70 16.46 6.40 -6.09
C ALA A 70 15.92 7.03 -4.81
N ILE A 71 16.77 7.30 -3.82
CA ILE A 71 16.38 8.01 -2.58
C ILE A 71 15.77 9.36 -2.93
N LYS A 72 16.44 10.14 -3.78
CA LYS A 72 15.95 11.45 -4.23
C LYS A 72 14.59 11.34 -4.92
N HIS A 73 14.41 10.37 -5.81
CA HIS A 73 13.15 10.13 -6.52
C HIS A 73 12.02 9.82 -5.53
N TYR A 74 12.19 8.82 -4.66
CA TYR A 74 11.12 8.42 -3.73
C TYR A 74 10.82 9.48 -2.68
N HIS A 75 11.82 10.27 -2.26
CA HIS A 75 11.59 11.40 -1.36
C HIS A 75 10.78 12.53 -2.01
N ASN A 76 10.81 12.65 -3.34
CA ASN A 76 10.15 13.71 -4.08
C ASN A 76 8.97 13.23 -4.94
N ILE A 77 8.66 11.92 -4.99
CA ILE A 77 7.64 11.36 -5.88
C ILE A 77 6.23 11.94 -5.62
N GLY A 78 5.98 12.37 -4.39
CA GLY A 78 4.72 13.04 -3.99
C GLY A 78 4.80 14.58 -4.03
N LYS A 79 5.96 15.16 -4.30
CA LYS A 79 6.12 16.61 -4.48
C LYS A 79 5.87 16.92 -5.94
N HIS A 80 4.66 17.36 -6.25
CA HIS A 80 4.36 17.91 -7.56
C HIS A 80 5.22 19.18 -7.78
N GLU A 81 6.05 19.19 -8.83
CA GLU A 81 6.86 20.36 -9.21
C GLU A 81 5.95 21.52 -9.64
N ASP A 82 4.84 21.19 -10.30
CA ASP A 82 3.71 22.08 -10.55
C ASP A 82 2.60 21.75 -9.55
N GLN A 83 2.62 22.40 -8.39
CA GLN A 83 1.46 22.36 -7.49
C GLN A 83 0.33 23.10 -8.19
N THR A 84 -0.58 22.36 -8.82
CA THR A 84 -1.87 22.92 -9.21
C THR A 84 -2.66 23.23 -7.94
N ILE A 85 -2.61 24.50 -7.54
CA ILE A 85 -3.34 25.00 -6.37
C ILE A 85 -4.79 25.21 -6.80
N TYR A 86 -5.69 24.32 -6.37
CA TYR A 86 -7.13 24.49 -6.53
C TYR A 86 -7.64 25.32 -5.36
N SER A 87 -8.06 26.56 -5.61
CA SER A 87 -8.56 27.46 -4.58
C SER A 87 -10.09 27.40 -4.45
N THR A 88 -10.76 27.06 -5.55
CA THR A 88 -12.22 26.97 -5.64
C THR A 88 -12.67 25.68 -6.30
N ILE A 89 -13.94 25.31 -6.10
CA ILE A 89 -14.52 24.09 -6.70
C ILE A 89 -14.50 24.12 -8.23
N ASN A 90 -14.54 25.32 -8.83
CA ASN A 90 -14.51 25.51 -10.28
C ASN A 90 -13.11 25.31 -10.86
N ASP A 91 -12.07 25.43 -10.03
CA ASP A 91 -10.69 25.16 -10.44
C ASP A 91 -10.44 23.65 -10.59
N LEU A 92 -11.28 22.82 -9.98
CA LEU A 92 -11.14 21.37 -10.06
C LEU A 92 -11.43 20.88 -11.49
N PRO A 93 -10.59 20.02 -12.05
CA PRO A 93 -10.84 19.44 -13.36
C PRO A 93 -12.04 18.50 -13.32
N SER A 94 -12.77 18.41 -14.44
CA SER A 94 -13.82 17.39 -14.61
C SER A 94 -13.22 15.98 -14.49
N PRO A 95 -13.86 15.03 -13.78
CA PRO A 95 -15.21 15.09 -13.20
C PRO A 95 -15.27 15.59 -11.75
N TRP A 96 -14.14 15.99 -11.16
CA TRP A 96 -14.02 16.26 -9.73
C TRP A 96 -14.81 17.49 -9.28
N ASN A 97 -14.91 18.52 -10.11
CA ASN A 97 -15.76 19.68 -9.82
C ASN A 97 -17.21 19.26 -9.52
N ASN A 98 -17.77 18.33 -10.29
CA ASN A 98 -19.14 17.86 -10.12
C ASN A 98 -19.30 16.98 -8.89
N ILE A 99 -18.31 16.11 -8.60
CA ILE A 99 -18.32 15.19 -7.45
C ILE A 99 -18.24 15.96 -6.14
N TYR A 100 -17.36 16.95 -6.07
CA TYR A 100 -17.10 17.71 -4.85
C TYR A 100 -17.97 18.96 -4.72
N ASN A 101 -18.81 19.29 -5.71
CA ASN A 101 -19.74 20.40 -5.59
C ASN A 101 -20.79 20.10 -4.51
N PRO A 102 -20.83 20.87 -3.40
CA PRO A 102 -21.80 20.65 -2.32
C PRO A 102 -23.24 20.72 -2.81
N ASP A 103 -23.53 21.55 -3.81
CA ASP A 103 -24.88 21.74 -4.36
C ASP A 103 -25.41 20.49 -5.06
N ASN A 104 -24.51 19.67 -5.62
CA ASN A 104 -24.86 18.41 -6.28
C ASN A 104 -25.10 17.28 -5.27
N THR A 105 -24.67 17.45 -4.02
CA THR A 105 -24.82 16.47 -2.97
C THR A 105 -25.99 16.84 -2.06
N ASN A 106 -27.08 16.08 -2.12
CA ASN A 106 -28.19 16.23 -1.19
C ASN A 106 -27.80 15.64 0.18
N ILE A 107 -26.93 16.33 0.91
CA ILE A 107 -26.45 15.92 2.23
C ILE A 107 -27.60 16.12 3.22
N ASN A 108 -28.06 15.03 3.83
CA ASN A 108 -29.06 15.09 4.88
C ASN A 108 -28.50 15.88 6.08
N VAL A 109 -29.15 16.99 6.43
CA VAL A 109 -28.75 17.86 7.55
C VAL A 109 -28.60 17.09 8.87
N ASN A 110 -29.36 16.00 9.05
CA ASN A 110 -29.28 15.16 10.25
C ASN A 110 -27.92 14.46 10.42
N ILE A 111 -27.13 14.30 9.35
CA ILE A 111 -25.77 13.73 9.43
C ILE A 111 -24.88 14.62 10.30
N TRP A 112 -25.00 15.94 10.15
CA TRP A 112 -24.24 16.89 10.97
C TRP A 112 -24.62 16.81 12.43
N ASN A 113 -25.91 16.64 12.72
CA ASN A 113 -26.40 16.43 14.08
C ASN A 113 -25.78 15.17 14.69
N THR A 114 -25.68 14.08 13.93
CA THR A 114 -25.02 12.84 14.38
C THR A 114 -23.52 13.04 14.62
N LEU A 115 -22.81 13.77 13.75
CA LEU A 115 -21.38 14.02 13.90
C LEU A 115 -21.03 14.92 15.10
N GLN A 116 -21.97 15.78 15.52
CA GLN A 116 -21.83 16.67 16.67
C GLN A 116 -22.31 16.05 17.99
N GLN A 117 -22.79 14.81 17.98
CA GLN A 117 -23.17 14.13 19.22
C GLN A 117 -21.95 13.90 20.12
N GLU A 118 -22.15 14.07 21.42
CA GLU A 118 -21.13 13.73 22.40
C GLU A 118 -20.85 12.23 22.37
N ILE A 119 -19.56 11.88 22.37
CA ILE A 119 -19.11 10.49 22.46
C ILE A 119 -19.42 9.99 23.87
N THR A 120 -20.09 8.84 23.96
CA THR A 120 -20.38 8.18 25.23
C THR A 120 -19.28 7.17 25.61
N ILE A 121 -19.28 6.75 26.87
CA ILE A 121 -18.33 5.71 27.33
C ILE A 121 -18.63 4.38 26.64
N GLU A 122 -19.91 4.08 26.41
CA GLU A 122 -20.38 2.89 25.70
C GLU A 122 -19.84 2.84 24.27
N ASP A 123 -19.76 3.98 23.58
CA ASP A 123 -19.18 4.08 22.24
C ASP A 123 -17.70 3.67 22.25
N ILE A 124 -16.93 4.21 23.20
CA ILE A 124 -15.52 3.87 23.37
C ILE A 124 -15.35 2.38 23.68
N ILE A 125 -16.15 1.84 24.61
CA ILE A 125 -16.12 0.41 24.94
C ILE A 125 -16.40 -0.43 23.69
N THR A 126 -17.37 -0.03 22.88
CA THR A 126 -17.76 -0.75 21.66
C THR A 126 -16.64 -0.73 20.62
N VAL A 127 -16.00 0.42 20.41
CA VAL A 127 -14.84 0.57 19.51
C VAL A 127 -13.66 -0.29 20.00
N LEU A 128 -13.34 -0.24 21.29
CA LEU A 128 -12.26 -1.03 21.87
C LEU A 128 -12.54 -2.53 21.75
N LYS A 129 -13.77 -2.99 22.02
CA LYS A 129 -14.15 -4.39 21.84
C LYS A 129 -13.98 -4.87 20.39
N ASN A 130 -14.37 -4.04 19.43
CA ASN A 130 -14.29 -4.34 18.00
C ASN A 130 -12.88 -4.17 17.41
N SER A 131 -11.93 -3.63 18.17
CA SER A 131 -10.56 -3.45 17.71
C SER A 131 -9.88 -4.81 17.46
N PRO A 132 -9.09 -4.94 16.37
CA PRO A 132 -8.43 -6.19 16.01
C PRO A 132 -7.42 -6.63 17.07
N ARG A 133 -7.24 -7.95 17.23
CA ARG A 133 -6.23 -8.52 18.12
C ARG A 133 -4.88 -8.67 17.44
N ASN A 134 -3.80 -8.71 18.22
CA ASN A 134 -2.42 -8.95 17.76
C ASN A 134 -1.93 -7.96 16.70
N LYS A 135 -2.36 -6.70 16.77
CA LYS A 135 -1.74 -5.62 15.97
C LYS A 135 -0.41 -5.22 16.61
N ALA A 136 0.51 -4.78 15.76
CA ALA A 136 1.77 -4.22 16.24
C ALA A 136 1.44 -3.01 17.14
N PRO A 137 1.96 -2.98 18.38
CA PRO A 137 1.77 -1.83 19.24
C PRO A 137 2.53 -0.62 18.69
N GLY A 138 2.05 0.58 19.01
CA GLY A 138 2.74 1.81 18.64
C GLY A 138 4.05 2.01 19.43
N PRO A 139 4.72 3.16 19.26
CA PRO A 139 6.00 3.46 19.92
C PRO A 139 5.99 3.31 21.45
N LEU A 140 4.82 3.49 22.07
CA LEU A 140 4.61 3.36 23.52
C LEU A 140 4.38 1.92 23.98
N GLN A 141 4.41 0.94 23.08
CA GLN A 141 4.18 -0.49 23.34
C GLN A 141 2.80 -0.84 23.92
N ILE A 142 1.83 0.09 23.87
CA ILE A 142 0.45 -0.15 24.31
C ILE A 142 -0.29 -0.91 23.20
N THR A 143 -0.83 -2.06 23.53
CA THR A 143 -1.61 -2.91 22.62
C THR A 143 -3.12 -2.64 22.72
N TYR A 144 -3.90 -3.11 21.75
CA TYR A 144 -5.36 -3.04 21.85
C TYR A 144 -5.91 -3.91 22.98
N GLU A 145 -5.20 -4.99 23.32
CA GLU A 145 -5.49 -5.86 24.44
C GLU A 145 -5.38 -5.09 25.77
N ASP A 146 -4.34 -4.27 25.94
CA ASP A 146 -4.19 -3.40 27.11
C ASP A 146 -5.34 -2.39 27.20
N LEU A 147 -5.70 -1.77 26.07
CA LEU A 147 -6.81 -0.81 26.02
C LEU A 147 -8.16 -1.45 26.35
N LYS A 148 -8.40 -2.70 25.93
CA LYS A 148 -9.63 -3.45 26.26
C LYS A 148 -9.80 -3.73 27.74
N HIS A 149 -8.70 -3.75 28.50
CA HIS A 149 -8.69 -4.01 29.93
C HIS A 149 -8.56 -2.73 30.79
N LEU A 150 -8.73 -1.55 30.18
CA LEU A 150 -8.69 -0.28 30.91
C LEU A 150 -9.76 -0.19 32.00
N HIS A 151 -9.39 0.43 33.12
CA HIS A 151 -10.31 0.76 34.19
C HIS A 151 -11.35 1.80 33.72
N SER A 152 -12.56 1.73 34.28
CA SER A 152 -13.69 2.59 33.92
C SER A 152 -13.37 4.08 34.07
N ASP A 153 -12.60 4.46 35.09
CA ASP A 153 -12.21 5.86 35.29
C ASP A 153 -11.25 6.39 34.22
N VAL A 154 -10.41 5.53 33.66
CA VAL A 154 -9.55 5.90 32.53
C VAL A 154 -10.39 6.06 31.26
N LEU A 155 -11.39 5.19 31.05
CA LEU A 155 -12.33 5.33 29.95
C LEU A 155 -13.13 6.63 30.04
N LYS A 156 -13.59 7.02 31.23
CA LYS A 156 -14.24 8.32 31.47
C LYS A 156 -13.32 9.48 31.09
N LEU A 157 -12.07 9.46 31.55
CA LEU A 157 -11.09 10.48 31.23
C LEU A 157 -10.82 10.56 29.72
N LEU A 158 -10.69 9.42 29.05
CA LEU A 158 -10.48 9.34 27.61
C LEU A 158 -11.68 9.93 26.84
N THR A 159 -12.90 9.57 27.24
CA THR A 159 -14.14 10.12 26.69
C THR A 159 -14.19 11.64 26.82
N TYR A 160 -13.84 12.14 28.00
CA TYR A 160 -13.78 13.58 28.25
C TYR A 160 -12.77 14.28 27.34
N ILE A 161 -11.56 13.72 27.17
CA ILE A 161 -10.53 14.29 26.30
C ILE A 161 -11.00 14.32 24.83
N TYR A 162 -11.66 13.26 24.34
CA TYR A 162 -12.16 13.25 22.96
C TYR A 162 -13.25 14.27 22.72
N ASN A 163 -14.24 14.36 23.62
CA ASN A 163 -15.29 15.36 23.52
C ASN A 163 -14.74 16.79 23.58
N LEU A 164 -13.76 17.05 24.45
CA LEU A 164 -13.05 18.34 24.48
C LEU A 164 -12.33 18.63 23.16
N SER A 165 -11.69 17.62 22.56
CA SER A 165 -10.94 17.80 21.31
C SER A 165 -11.88 18.18 20.16
N ILE A 166 -13.07 17.58 20.11
CA ILE A 166 -14.13 17.91 19.13
C ILE A 166 -14.67 19.32 19.38
N GLN A 167 -14.99 19.66 20.64
CA GLN A 167 -15.53 20.97 21.00
C GLN A 167 -14.57 22.12 20.72
N LEU A 168 -13.27 21.91 20.96
CA LEU A 168 -12.24 22.93 20.78
C LEU A 168 -11.66 22.95 19.37
N ASP A 169 -12.05 22.01 18.50
CA ASP A 169 -11.44 21.78 17.19
C ASP A 169 -9.90 21.69 17.26
N THR A 170 -9.38 21.07 18.33
CA THR A 170 -7.94 20.92 18.57
C THR A 170 -7.58 19.50 18.99
N ILE A 171 -6.54 18.96 18.36
CA ILE A 171 -5.99 17.65 18.72
C ILE A 171 -4.72 17.87 19.56
N PRO A 172 -4.64 17.30 20.77
CA PRO A 172 -3.42 17.33 21.58
C PRO A 172 -2.20 16.85 20.77
N SER A 173 -1.14 17.65 20.75
CA SER A 173 0.08 17.40 19.97
C SER A 173 0.71 16.03 20.25
N LYS A 174 0.58 15.50 21.48
CA LYS A 174 1.06 14.16 21.84
C LYS A 174 0.25 13.02 21.23
N LEU A 175 -1.04 13.23 20.88
CA LEU A 175 -1.85 12.23 20.16
C LEU A 175 -1.48 12.18 18.68
N ARG A 176 -1.05 13.30 18.10
CA ARG A 176 -0.69 13.42 16.68
C ARG A 176 0.54 12.58 16.30
N LEU A 177 1.51 12.46 17.21
CA LEU A 177 2.76 11.72 17.00
C LEU A 177 2.59 10.20 16.83
N LEU A 178 1.41 9.64 17.12
CA LEU A 178 1.12 8.22 16.94
C LEU A 178 0.59 7.88 15.53
N ALA A 179 0.20 8.88 14.74
CA ALA A 179 -0.35 8.69 13.39
C ALA A 179 0.67 8.94 12.26
N GLU A 180 1.80 9.58 12.56
CA GLU A 180 2.83 9.98 11.59
C GLU A 180 4.08 9.06 11.62
N THR A 181 3.98 7.87 12.22
CA THR A 181 5.05 6.84 12.24
C THR A 181 4.56 5.53 11.67
#